data_AF-A0A9D6WU35-F1
#
_entry.id   AF-A0A9D6WU35-F1
#
_cell.length_a   1.000
_cell.length_b   1.000
_cell.length_c   1.000
_cell.angle_alpha   90.00
_cell.angle_beta   90.00
_cell.angle_gamma   90.00
#
_symmetry.space_group_name_H-M   'P 1'
#
loop_
_entity.id
_entity.type
_entity.pdbx_description
1 polymer ?
#
loop_
_entity_poly.entity_id
_entity_poly.type
_entity_poly.pdbx_seq_one_letter_code
_entity_poly.pdbx_strand_id
1 'polypeptide(L)'
;MSAPPAEDVRACPQCRASMAQLRLRAHNGRTVLVDHCAACRLAWFDMLESVQLAGLGWVELLREMSRDETLPPGASRPAALGCPVCAAPLKTVHNRTRWGRFPMQECPAGHGHLHSDAGLLAERGLVRPLLPPERSALRSQRRVLHCLGCGAAVEAETRAEAEACAWCATPLLVVDLPRLGHALRQRGVAGEPMPPADGVPLRWPCHACGATLDPTRSAACPQCGAGILAPSLGDLKPLLDAAEHELRAAANHPPRPKRAALPPRTWRDTHLARLLRWLRPE
;
A
#
# COMPACT_ATOMS: atom_id res chain seq x y z
N MET A 1 -31.12 3.05 23.93
CA MET A 1 -30.32 2.84 22.71
C MET A 1 -29.72 4.17 22.33
N SER A 2 -28.51 4.47 22.80
CA SER A 2 -27.86 5.75 22.53
C SER A 2 -27.47 5.83 21.06
N ALA A 3 -27.83 6.94 20.40
CA ALA A 3 -27.39 7.24 19.05
C ALA A 3 -25.85 7.19 18.99
N PRO A 4 -25.24 6.69 17.89
CA PRO A 4 -23.80 6.81 17.71
C PRO A 4 -23.40 8.30 17.76
N PRO A 5 -22.24 8.65 18.32
CA PRO A 5 -21.78 10.03 18.33
C PRO A 5 -21.74 10.55 16.89
N ALA A 6 -22.23 11.79 16.69
CA ALA A 6 -22.25 12.43 15.39
C ALA A 6 -20.84 12.39 14.78
N GLU A 7 -20.72 11.78 13.60
CA GLU A 7 -19.47 11.77 12.85
C GLU A 7 -19.07 13.21 12.56
N ASP A 8 -17.87 13.60 13.02
CA ASP A 8 -17.34 14.96 12.81
C ASP A 8 -16.93 15.07 11.34
N VAL A 9 -17.88 15.44 10.48
CA VAL A 9 -17.72 15.45 9.02
C VAL A 9 -16.72 16.53 8.64
N ARG A 10 -15.53 16.11 8.20
CA ARG A 10 -14.47 17.02 7.77
C ARG A 10 -14.66 17.44 6.31
N ALA A 11 -14.42 18.72 6.03
CA ALA A 11 -14.41 19.22 4.65
C ALA A 11 -13.04 18.97 3.99
N CYS A 12 -13.05 18.51 2.75
CA CYS A 12 -11.85 18.31 1.95
C CYS A 12 -11.09 19.64 1.79
N PRO A 13 -9.78 19.69 2.12
CA PRO A 13 -8.98 20.91 1.95
C PRO A 13 -8.91 21.45 0.52
N GLN A 14 -9.16 20.61 -0.48
CA GLN A 14 -9.07 20.96 -1.89
C GLN A 14 -10.41 21.37 -2.51
N CYS A 15 -11.46 20.54 -2.38
CA CYS A 15 -12.76 20.81 -3.00
C CYS A 15 -13.86 21.29 -2.04
N ARG A 16 -13.58 21.33 -0.72
CA ARG A 16 -14.54 21.68 0.35
C ARG A 16 -15.73 20.73 0.51
N ALA A 17 -15.88 19.71 -0.32
CA ALA A 17 -16.89 18.68 -0.13
C ALA A 17 -16.62 17.87 1.15
N SER A 18 -17.67 17.32 1.75
CA SER A 18 -17.56 16.41 2.88
C SER A 18 -16.72 15.19 2.53
N MET A 19 -15.76 14.83 3.39
CA MET A 19 -14.99 13.61 3.27
C MET A 19 -15.75 12.44 3.89
N ALA A 20 -15.67 11.28 3.25
CA ALA A 20 -16.24 10.05 3.79
C ALA A 20 -15.33 9.49 4.88
N GLN A 21 -15.90 9.17 6.04
CA GLN A 21 -15.15 8.54 7.13
C GLN A 21 -15.11 7.02 6.92
N LEU A 22 -13.93 6.51 6.56
CA LEU A 22 -13.67 5.09 6.38
C LEU A 22 -13.37 4.43 7.71
N ARG A 23 -14.11 3.37 8.03
CA ARG A 23 -13.90 2.56 9.24
C ARG A 23 -13.04 1.35 8.89
N LEU A 24 -11.73 1.50 9.10
CA LEU A 24 -10.73 0.52 8.65
C LEU A 24 -10.20 -0.31 9.82
N ARG A 25 -9.74 -1.53 9.53
CA ARG A 25 -9.18 -2.43 10.55
C ARG A 25 -7.79 -1.98 11.00
N ALA A 26 -7.59 -1.88 12.31
CA ALA A 26 -6.29 -1.65 12.93
C ALA A 26 -5.62 -2.97 13.36
N HIS A 27 -4.29 -2.95 13.48
CA HIS A 27 -3.49 -4.11 13.91
C HIS A 27 -3.65 -4.45 15.40
N ASN A 28 -4.35 -3.63 16.18
CA ASN A 28 -4.65 -3.91 17.60
C ASN A 28 -6.08 -4.44 17.79
N GLY A 29 -6.76 -4.85 16.71
CA GLY A 29 -8.14 -5.32 16.72
C GLY A 29 -9.20 -4.22 16.82
N ARG A 30 -8.79 -2.95 16.92
CA ARG A 30 -9.69 -1.79 16.91
C ARG A 30 -9.99 -1.32 15.48
N THR A 31 -10.80 -0.27 15.39
CA THR A 31 -11.04 0.47 14.16
C THR A 31 -10.18 1.74 14.15
N VAL A 32 -9.59 2.02 13.00
CA VAL A 32 -9.02 3.31 12.62
C VAL A 32 -10.03 4.04 11.75
N LEU A 33 -10.22 5.33 11.97
CA LEU A 33 -11.03 6.19 11.12
C LEU A 33 -10.09 6.87 10.14
N VAL A 34 -10.47 7.00 8.87
CA VAL A 34 -9.70 7.74 7.87
C VAL A 34 -10.68 8.52 7.03
N ASP A 35 -10.50 9.83 6.94
CA ASP A 35 -11.37 10.63 6.08
C ASP A 35 -10.82 10.64 4.66
N HIS A 36 -11.66 10.28 3.70
CA HIS A 36 -11.30 10.14 2.30
C HIS A 36 -12.20 11.01 1.42
N CYS A 37 -11.58 11.76 0.52
CA CYS A 37 -12.27 12.49 -0.53
C CYS A 37 -12.02 11.80 -1.88
N ALA A 38 -12.96 10.98 -2.36
CA ALA A 38 -12.82 10.28 -3.65
C ALA A 38 -12.56 11.23 -4.83
N ALA A 39 -13.27 12.37 -4.89
CA ALA A 39 -13.13 13.35 -5.97
C ALA A 39 -11.73 14.00 -6.06
N CYS A 40 -11.05 14.16 -4.93
CA CYS A 40 -9.70 14.73 -4.89
C CYS A 40 -8.61 13.67 -4.71
N ARG A 41 -8.99 12.43 -4.43
CA ARG A 41 -8.08 11.31 -4.11
C ARG A 41 -7.13 11.67 -2.97
N LEU A 42 -7.71 12.24 -1.93
CA LEU A 42 -7.02 12.70 -0.73
C LEU A 42 -7.52 11.92 0.48
N ALA A 43 -6.60 11.45 1.30
CA ALA A 43 -6.86 10.84 2.59
C ALA A 43 -6.26 11.70 3.70
N TRP A 44 -7.05 11.99 4.72
CA TRP A 44 -6.61 12.60 5.96
C TRP A 44 -6.47 11.52 7.04
N PHE A 45 -5.32 11.50 7.69
CA PHE A 45 -5.03 10.66 8.84
C PHE A 45 -4.77 11.55 10.04
N ASP A 46 -5.51 11.37 11.12
CA ASP A 46 -5.19 11.94 12.41
C ASP A 46 -3.90 11.31 12.97
N MET A 47 -3.46 11.86 14.11
CA MET A 47 -2.26 11.42 14.79
C MET A 47 -2.28 9.89 15.02
N LEU A 48 -1.25 9.21 14.53
CA LEU A 48 -1.02 7.75 14.65
C LEU A 48 -2.00 6.84 13.89
N GLU A 49 -2.95 7.34 13.10
CA GLU A 49 -3.91 6.47 12.40
C GLU A 49 -3.25 5.67 11.27
N SER A 50 -2.34 6.30 10.51
CA SER A 50 -1.67 5.66 9.38
C SER A 50 -0.84 4.44 9.79
N VAL A 51 -0.18 4.51 10.96
CA VAL A 51 0.63 3.41 11.51
C VAL A 51 -0.20 2.31 12.14
N GLN A 52 -1.47 2.59 12.46
CA GLN A 52 -2.37 1.64 13.09
C GLN A 52 -3.02 0.66 12.11
N LEU A 53 -3.10 0.98 10.81
CA LEU A 53 -3.74 0.12 9.81
C LEU A 53 -3.15 -1.31 9.75
N ALA A 54 -4.02 -2.31 9.89
CA ALA A 54 -3.72 -3.71 9.59
C ALA A 54 -3.72 -3.97 8.08
N GLY A 55 -3.24 -5.14 7.66
CA GLY A 55 -3.21 -5.58 6.26
C GLY A 55 -4.59 -5.56 5.62
N LEU A 56 -5.64 -6.02 6.32
CA LEU A 56 -7.01 -5.92 5.82
C LEU A 56 -7.48 -4.46 5.71
N GLY A 57 -7.12 -3.60 6.67
CA GLY A 57 -7.43 -2.16 6.60
C GLY A 57 -6.73 -1.48 5.41
N TRP A 58 -5.52 -1.93 5.07
CA TRP A 58 -4.82 -1.51 3.85
C TRP A 58 -5.53 -1.97 2.58
N VAL A 59 -6.00 -3.21 2.52
CA VAL A 59 -6.76 -3.70 1.38
C VAL A 59 -8.07 -2.91 1.22
N GLU A 60 -8.81 -2.72 2.31
CA GLU A 60 -10.04 -1.93 2.36
C GLU A 60 -9.80 -0.49 1.85
N LEU A 61 -8.74 0.17 2.31
CA LEU A 61 -8.36 1.51 1.87
C LEU A 61 -7.97 1.57 0.39
N LEU A 62 -7.12 0.65 -0.10
CA LEU A 62 -6.70 0.63 -1.50
C LEU A 62 -7.86 0.34 -2.46
N ARG A 63 -8.85 -0.46 -2.03
CA ARG A 63 -10.10 -0.66 -2.78
C ARG A 63 -10.92 0.62 -2.83
N GLU A 64 -11.00 1.35 -1.73
CA GLU A 64 -11.73 2.61 -1.71
C GLU A 64 -11.05 3.66 -2.60
N MET A 65 -9.72 3.75 -2.55
CA MET A 65 -8.97 4.63 -3.45
C MET A 65 -9.15 4.24 -4.92
N SER A 66 -9.30 2.94 -5.24
CA SER A 66 -9.47 2.51 -6.64
C SER A 66 -10.92 2.60 -7.15
N ARG A 67 -11.91 2.83 -6.27
CA ARG A 67 -13.27 3.19 -6.68
C ARG A 67 -13.19 4.58 -7.34
N ASP A 68 -13.62 4.68 -8.58
CA ASP A 68 -13.74 5.92 -9.35
C ASP A 68 -12.44 6.54 -9.92
N GLU A 69 -11.43 5.72 -10.24
CA GLU A 69 -10.25 6.18 -10.99
C GLU A 69 -10.51 6.81 -12.36
N THR A 70 -11.67 6.53 -12.95
CA THR A 70 -12.08 7.10 -14.23
C THR A 70 -12.65 8.49 -14.09
N LEU A 71 -12.93 8.96 -12.87
CA LEU A 71 -13.36 10.34 -12.67
C LEU A 71 -12.20 11.28 -13.00
N PRO A 72 -12.46 12.37 -13.74
CA PRO A 72 -11.45 13.39 -13.95
C PRO A 72 -10.95 13.92 -12.61
N PRO A 73 -9.67 14.31 -12.50
CA PRO A 73 -9.15 14.93 -11.29
C PRO A 73 -10.07 16.09 -10.89
N GLY A 74 -10.39 16.19 -9.60
CA GLY A 74 -11.16 17.31 -9.05
C GLY A 74 -10.49 18.67 -9.28
N ALA A 75 -11.12 19.73 -8.76
CA ALA A 75 -10.68 21.13 -8.91
C ALA A 75 -9.16 21.33 -8.80
N SER A 76 -8.65 22.34 -9.54
CA SER A 76 -7.24 22.76 -9.49
C SER A 76 -6.72 22.83 -8.06
N ARG A 77 -5.54 22.25 -7.83
CA ARG A 77 -4.96 22.17 -6.49
C ARG A 77 -4.60 23.58 -6.01
N PRO A 78 -5.18 24.08 -4.90
CA PRO A 78 -4.86 25.41 -4.39
C PRO A 78 -3.37 25.47 -3.99
N ALA A 79 -2.80 26.68 -4.03
CA ALA A 79 -1.39 26.91 -3.71
C ALA A 79 -1.02 26.43 -2.29
N ALA A 80 -1.97 26.49 -1.36
CA ALA A 80 -1.83 25.94 -0.01
C ALA A 80 -3.12 25.23 0.41
N LEU A 81 -2.98 24.06 1.03
CA LEU A 81 -4.08 23.28 1.60
C LEU A 81 -4.15 23.58 3.11
N GLY A 82 -5.36 23.72 3.65
CA GLY A 82 -5.58 23.94 5.08
C GLY A 82 -5.82 22.62 5.84
N CYS A 83 -5.52 22.59 7.13
CA CYS A 83 -5.89 21.47 8.00
C CYS A 83 -7.42 21.34 8.09
N PRO A 84 -8.01 20.15 7.89
CA PRO A 84 -9.45 19.95 8.05
C PRO A 84 -9.98 20.24 9.46
N VAL A 85 -9.10 20.25 10.47
CA VAL A 85 -9.46 20.44 11.89
C VAL A 85 -9.32 21.90 12.31
N CYS A 86 -8.14 22.50 12.16
CA CYS A 86 -7.87 23.86 12.65
C CYS A 86 -7.78 24.92 11.55
N ALA A 87 -8.01 24.56 10.29
CA ALA A 87 -7.88 25.42 9.10
C ALA A 87 -6.49 26.05 8.84
N ALA A 88 -5.52 25.89 9.74
CA ALA A 88 -4.15 26.37 9.56
C ALA A 88 -3.50 25.79 8.29
N PRO A 89 -2.63 26.55 7.59
CA PRO A 89 -1.96 26.06 6.40
C PRO A 89 -1.12 24.81 6.71
N LEU A 90 -1.25 23.79 5.88
CA LEU A 90 -0.47 22.57 5.99
C LEU A 90 0.99 22.84 5.59
N LYS A 91 1.89 22.20 6.31
CA LYS A 91 3.32 22.27 6.07
C LYS A 91 3.72 21.12 5.17
N THR A 92 4.46 21.43 4.10
CA THR A 92 5.07 20.41 3.26
C THR A 92 6.28 19.82 3.97
N VAL A 93 6.24 18.52 4.23
CA VAL A 93 7.39 17.73 4.70
C VAL A 93 7.76 16.67 3.67
N HIS A 94 8.96 16.11 3.80
CA HIS A 94 9.50 15.19 2.81
C HIS A 94 9.90 13.87 3.47
N ASN A 95 9.13 12.82 3.20
CA ASN A 95 9.43 11.48 3.69
C ASN A 95 10.52 10.85 2.82
N ARG A 96 11.53 10.27 3.46
CA ARG A 96 12.59 9.55 2.75
C ARG A 96 12.13 8.13 2.49
N THR A 97 12.17 7.75 1.22
CA THR A 97 11.86 6.40 0.74
C THR A 97 13.10 5.85 0.04
N ARG A 98 13.08 4.57 -0.32
CA ARG A 98 14.14 3.95 -1.14
C ARG A 98 14.28 4.58 -2.53
N TRP A 99 13.25 5.28 -3.00
CA TRP A 99 13.17 5.90 -4.32
C TRP A 99 13.30 7.43 -4.26
N GLY A 100 13.69 7.98 -3.11
CA GLY A 100 13.91 9.41 -2.92
C GLY A 100 12.94 10.04 -1.92
N ARG A 101 12.88 11.37 -1.94
CA ARG A 101 12.04 12.18 -1.05
C ARG A 101 10.66 12.37 -1.66
N PHE A 102 9.61 12.09 -0.90
CA PHE A 102 8.23 12.30 -1.33
C PHE A 102 7.55 13.36 -0.46
N PRO A 103 6.84 14.32 -1.06
CA PRO A 103 6.14 15.35 -0.31
C PRO A 103 4.93 14.76 0.42
N MET A 104 4.74 15.19 1.65
CA MET A 104 3.58 14.96 2.51
C MET A 104 3.15 16.30 3.11
N GLN A 105 1.88 16.45 3.45
CA GLN A 105 1.35 17.66 4.08
C GLN A 105 0.96 17.35 5.52
N GLU A 106 1.52 18.02 6.51
CA GLU A 106 1.22 17.82 7.93
C GLU A 106 0.64 19.09 8.55
N CYS A 107 -0.23 18.94 9.56
CA CYS A 107 -0.66 20.07 10.37
C CYS A 107 0.46 20.46 11.36
N PRO A 108 0.92 21.73 11.38
CA PRO A 108 1.91 22.18 12.36
C PRO A 108 1.49 22.02 13.82
N ALA A 109 0.17 21.97 14.09
CA ALA A 109 -0.40 21.74 15.41
C ALA A 109 -0.54 20.25 15.78
N GLY A 110 -0.13 19.33 14.89
CA GLY A 110 -0.12 17.89 15.17
C GLY A 110 -1.47 17.18 15.03
N HIS A 111 -2.49 17.81 14.43
CA HIS A 111 -3.79 17.17 14.24
C HIS A 111 -3.74 15.95 13.31
N GLY A 112 -2.83 15.94 12.34
CA GLY A 112 -2.76 14.88 11.34
C GLY A 112 -2.02 15.29 10.08
N HIS A 113 -2.20 14.47 9.05
CA HIS A 113 -1.47 14.53 7.79
C HIS A 113 -2.41 14.22 6.62
N LEU A 114 -2.20 14.94 5.52
CA LEU A 114 -2.94 14.79 4.28
C LEU A 114 -2.05 14.09 3.24
N HIS A 115 -2.58 13.04 2.64
CA HIS A 115 -1.92 12.25 1.62
C HIS A 115 -2.75 12.22 0.34
N SER A 116 -2.07 12.35 -0.82
CA SER A 116 -2.57 11.78 -2.07
C SER A 116 -2.27 10.29 -2.12
N ASP A 117 -2.84 9.54 -3.07
CA ASP A 117 -2.54 8.11 -3.21
C ASP A 117 -1.03 7.84 -3.37
N ALA A 118 -0.35 8.66 -4.20
CA ALA A 118 1.10 8.60 -4.37
C ALA A 118 1.83 8.82 -3.05
N GLY A 119 1.43 9.84 -2.27
CA GLY A 119 2.06 10.14 -0.98
C GLY A 119 1.87 9.02 0.04
N LEU A 120 0.65 8.47 0.12
CA LEU A 120 0.31 7.36 1.02
C LEU A 120 1.11 6.08 0.72
N LEU A 121 1.21 5.72 -0.56
CA LEU A 121 1.98 4.55 -1.00
C LEU A 121 3.49 4.79 -0.89
N ALA A 122 3.95 6.02 -1.19
CA ALA A 122 5.35 6.39 -1.09
C ALA A 122 5.88 6.36 0.35
N GLU A 123 5.11 6.80 1.33
CA GLU A 123 5.46 6.72 2.76
C GLU A 123 5.92 5.31 3.16
N ARG A 124 5.38 4.28 2.50
CA ARG A 124 5.69 2.86 2.75
C ARG A 124 6.66 2.25 1.73
N GLY A 125 7.21 3.07 0.83
CA GLY A 125 8.10 2.64 -0.25
C GLY A 125 7.42 1.67 -1.22
N LEU A 126 6.12 1.87 -1.50
CA LEU A 126 5.29 1.00 -2.34
C LEU A 126 5.07 1.56 -3.76
N VAL A 127 5.63 2.73 -4.07
CA VAL A 127 5.70 3.25 -5.45
C VAL A 127 7.14 3.33 -5.90
N ARG A 128 7.36 3.30 -7.21
CA ARG A 128 8.64 3.57 -7.86
C ARG A 128 8.45 4.46 -9.08
N PRO A 129 9.50 5.14 -9.56
CA PRO A 129 9.45 5.82 -10.85
C PRO A 129 9.07 4.86 -11.98
N LEU A 130 8.25 5.36 -12.92
CA LEU A 130 7.95 4.68 -14.17
C LEU A 130 9.20 4.73 -15.07
N LEU A 131 9.74 3.56 -15.42
CA LEU A 131 11.00 3.43 -16.15
C LEU A 131 10.81 3.74 -17.64
N PRO A 132 11.85 4.24 -18.34
CA PRO A 132 11.74 4.56 -19.77
C PRO A 132 11.24 3.41 -20.66
N PRO A 133 11.70 2.15 -20.52
CA PRO A 133 11.17 1.03 -21.31
C PRO A 133 9.68 0.78 -21.08
N GLU A 134 9.19 1.03 -19.86
CA GLU A 134 7.79 0.86 -19.48
C GLU A 134 6.90 1.95 -20.09
N ARG A 135 7.41 3.19 -20.18
CA ARG A 135 6.73 4.29 -20.88
C ARG A 135 6.48 3.94 -22.34
N SER A 136 7.53 3.44 -23.02
CA SER A 136 7.45 3.00 -24.40
C SER A 136 6.48 1.83 -24.59
N ALA A 137 6.51 0.83 -23.70
CA ALA A 137 5.60 -0.31 -23.74
C ALA A 137 4.13 0.09 -23.53
N LEU A 138 3.85 0.94 -22.55
CA LEU A 138 2.50 1.44 -22.31
C LEU A 138 1.96 2.24 -23.51
N ARG A 139 2.82 3.04 -24.16
CA ARG A 139 2.47 3.80 -25.38
C ARG A 139 2.13 2.86 -26.54
N SER A 140 2.97 1.87 -26.85
CA SER A 140 2.72 0.95 -27.97
C SER A 140 1.43 0.14 -27.77
N GLN A 141 1.12 -0.22 -26.53
CA GLN A 141 -0.08 -0.98 -26.17
C GLN A 141 -1.34 -0.13 -26.01
N ARG A 142 -1.25 1.20 -26.20
CA ARG A 142 -2.36 2.16 -25.98
C ARG A 142 -3.03 2.00 -24.61
N ARG A 143 -2.25 1.62 -23.60
CA ARG A 143 -2.73 1.54 -22.20
C ARG A 143 -2.77 2.94 -21.62
N VAL A 144 -3.84 3.28 -20.92
CA VAL A 144 -3.93 4.54 -20.17
C VAL A 144 -3.18 4.38 -18.86
N LEU A 145 -2.29 5.33 -18.55
CA LEU A 145 -1.64 5.43 -17.24
C LEU A 145 -2.36 6.51 -16.45
N HIS A 146 -2.76 6.23 -15.22
CA HIS A 146 -3.32 7.24 -14.33
C HIS A 146 -2.25 7.75 -13.38
N CYS A 147 -2.18 9.07 -13.19
CA CYS A 147 -1.27 9.66 -12.23
C CYS A 147 -1.69 9.28 -10.81
N LEU A 148 -0.81 8.59 -10.07
CA LEU A 148 -1.05 8.25 -8.67
C LEU A 148 -1.20 9.49 -7.75
N GLY A 149 -0.85 10.70 -8.22
CA GLY A 149 -0.98 11.93 -7.44
C GLY A 149 -2.38 12.56 -7.48
N CYS A 150 -3.06 12.49 -8.62
CA CYS A 150 -4.35 13.18 -8.83
C CYS A 150 -5.40 12.37 -9.61
N GLY A 151 -5.07 11.18 -10.11
CA GLY A 151 -5.95 10.34 -10.94
C GLY A 151 -6.01 10.72 -12.42
N ALA A 152 -5.42 11.85 -12.83
CA ALA A 152 -5.43 12.30 -14.22
C ALA A 152 -4.83 11.25 -15.16
N ALA A 153 -5.52 10.98 -16.27
CA ALA A 153 -4.97 10.19 -17.36
C ALA A 153 -3.73 10.90 -17.94
N VAL A 154 -2.65 10.16 -18.08
CA VAL A 154 -1.42 10.62 -18.73
C VAL A 154 -1.53 10.27 -20.22
N GLU A 155 -1.62 11.31 -21.05
CA GLU A 155 -1.80 11.19 -22.50
C GLU A 155 -0.70 10.32 -23.12
N ALA A 156 -1.07 9.45 -24.06
CA ALA A 156 -0.17 8.44 -24.60
C ALA A 156 0.99 9.08 -25.40
N GLU A 157 0.72 10.20 -26.04
CA GLU A 157 1.61 10.98 -26.89
C GLU A 157 2.72 11.62 -26.06
N THR A 158 2.35 12.34 -25.00
CA THR A 158 3.30 13.08 -24.15
C THR A 158 3.98 12.21 -23.10
N ARG A 159 3.40 11.04 -22.75
CA ARG A 159 3.91 10.15 -21.70
C ARG A 159 5.34 9.65 -21.91
N ALA A 160 5.76 9.43 -23.15
CA ALA A 160 7.11 8.87 -23.42
C ALA A 160 8.21 9.81 -22.90
N GLU A 161 7.98 11.11 -23.02
CA GLU A 161 8.92 12.17 -22.68
C GLU A 161 8.58 12.83 -21.32
N ALA A 162 7.34 12.69 -20.85
CA ALA A 162 6.91 13.27 -19.58
C ALA A 162 7.66 12.67 -18.38
N GLU A 163 8.23 13.55 -17.55
CA GLU A 163 8.83 13.19 -16.26
C GLU A 163 7.82 13.26 -15.11
N ALA A 164 6.78 14.09 -15.29
CA ALA A 164 5.75 14.35 -14.31
C ALA A 164 4.37 14.54 -14.97
N CYS A 165 3.32 14.42 -14.16
CA CYS A 165 1.95 14.68 -14.58
C CYS A 165 1.75 16.16 -14.92
N ALA A 166 1.18 16.45 -16.09
CA ALA A 166 0.89 17.82 -16.54
C ALA A 166 -0.10 18.58 -15.63
N TRP A 167 -0.93 17.85 -14.88
CA TRP A 167 -1.97 18.42 -14.01
C TRP A 167 -1.48 18.79 -12.61
N CYS A 168 -0.70 17.92 -11.98
CA CYS A 168 -0.32 18.08 -10.56
C CYS A 168 1.18 18.09 -10.31
N ALA A 169 2.00 18.02 -11.38
CA ALA A 169 3.46 17.94 -11.34
C ALA A 169 4.03 16.77 -10.51
N THR A 170 3.19 15.80 -10.11
CA THR A 170 3.67 14.58 -9.45
C THR A 170 4.47 13.77 -10.47
N PRO A 171 5.67 13.28 -10.12
CA PRO A 171 6.44 12.39 -10.99
C PRO A 171 5.60 11.21 -11.50
N LEU A 172 5.92 10.68 -12.67
CA LEU A 172 5.23 9.48 -13.16
C LEU A 172 5.68 8.27 -12.34
N LEU A 173 4.75 7.74 -11.54
CA LEU A 173 4.97 6.66 -10.58
C LEU A 173 4.10 5.46 -10.92
N VAL A 174 4.59 4.28 -10.56
CA VAL A 174 3.82 3.03 -10.57
C VAL A 174 3.95 2.32 -9.24
N VAL A 175 2.96 1.49 -8.92
CA VAL A 175 2.99 0.65 -7.73
C VAL A 175 4.05 -0.45 -7.90
N ASP A 176 4.91 -0.59 -6.89
CA ASP A 176 5.89 -1.68 -6.79
C ASP A 176 5.15 -2.94 -6.32
N LEU A 177 4.59 -3.70 -7.28
CA LEU A 177 3.74 -4.88 -7.01
C LEU A 177 4.39 -5.93 -6.10
N PRO A 178 5.69 -6.29 -6.28
CA PRO A 178 6.38 -7.16 -5.33
C PRO A 178 6.35 -6.65 -3.90
N ARG A 179 6.66 -5.35 -3.71
CA ARG A 179 6.66 -4.75 -2.38
C ARG A 179 5.25 -4.60 -1.81
N LEU A 180 4.27 -4.26 -2.62
CA LEU A 180 2.87 -4.18 -2.18
C LEU A 180 2.39 -5.53 -1.67
N GLY A 181 2.56 -6.60 -2.45
CA GLY A 181 2.19 -7.96 -2.03
C GLY A 181 2.87 -8.38 -0.73
N HIS A 182 4.17 -8.09 -0.59
CA HIS A 182 4.89 -8.37 0.64
C HIS A 182 4.38 -7.53 1.84
N ALA A 183 4.13 -6.25 1.62
CA ALA A 183 3.73 -5.31 2.66
C ALA A 183 2.30 -5.54 3.17
N LEU A 184 1.39 -6.05 2.32
CA LEU A 184 0.06 -6.49 2.75
C LEU A 184 0.14 -7.71 3.67
N ARG A 185 1.10 -8.62 3.42
CA ARG A 185 1.35 -9.79 4.28
C ARG A 185 2.08 -9.46 5.57
N GLN A 186 3.04 -8.52 5.57
CA GLN A 186 3.76 -8.17 6.80
C GLN A 186 2.86 -7.57 7.89
N ARG A 187 1.77 -6.89 7.50
CA ARG A 187 0.81 -6.27 8.42
C ARG A 187 -0.29 -7.26 8.78
N GLY A 188 0.08 -8.45 9.25
CA GLY A 188 -0.84 -9.55 9.57
C GLY A 188 -1.99 -9.16 10.51
N VAL A 189 -2.91 -10.11 10.68
CA VAL A 189 -4.11 -9.91 11.50
C VAL A 189 -3.69 -9.67 12.95
N ALA A 190 -4.18 -8.57 13.54
CA ALA A 190 -3.94 -8.23 14.95
C ALA A 190 -2.44 -8.18 15.37
N GLY A 191 -1.52 -7.90 14.43
CA GLY A 191 -0.09 -7.85 14.71
C GLY A 191 0.59 -9.22 14.83
N GLU A 192 -0.15 -10.31 14.62
CA GLU A 192 0.40 -11.66 14.57
C GLU A 192 1.16 -11.92 13.26
N PRO A 193 2.23 -12.75 13.28
CA PRO A 193 2.89 -13.18 12.06
C PRO A 193 1.90 -13.89 11.14
N MET A 194 1.87 -13.49 9.86
CA MET A 194 1.11 -14.23 8.86
C MET A 194 1.60 -15.68 8.77
N PRO A 195 0.69 -16.65 8.59
CA PRO A 195 1.09 -18.00 8.25
C PRO A 195 1.94 -17.99 6.96
N PRO A 196 2.80 -19.00 6.76
CA PRO A 196 3.47 -19.19 5.48
C PRO A 196 2.42 -19.15 4.36
N ALA A 197 2.77 -18.51 3.25
CA ALA A 197 1.90 -18.52 2.07
C ALA A 197 1.59 -19.96 1.69
N ASP A 198 0.35 -20.21 1.25
CA ASP A 198 -0.11 -21.51 0.76
C ASP A 198 0.68 -22.01 -0.47
N GLY A 199 1.53 -21.15 -1.04
CA GLY A 199 2.39 -21.43 -2.17
C GLY A 199 1.70 -21.20 -3.51
N VAL A 200 0.39 -20.90 -3.52
CA VAL A 200 -0.38 -20.66 -4.73
C VAL A 200 0.10 -19.35 -5.37
N PRO A 201 0.64 -19.39 -6.60
CA PRO A 201 1.10 -18.18 -7.26
C PRO A 201 -0.09 -17.32 -7.69
N LEU A 202 0.02 -16.01 -7.49
CA LEU A 202 -0.96 -15.07 -8.04
C LEU A 202 -0.92 -15.16 -9.56
N ARG A 203 -2.10 -15.17 -10.20
CA ARG A 203 -2.22 -15.15 -11.66
C ARG A 203 -2.34 -13.72 -12.15
N TRP A 204 -1.24 -13.16 -12.63
CA TRP A 204 -1.20 -11.83 -13.24
C TRP A 204 -0.84 -11.94 -14.73
N PRO A 205 -1.66 -11.41 -15.65
CA PRO A 205 -1.31 -11.40 -17.06
C PRO A 205 -0.22 -10.35 -17.32
N CYS A 206 0.87 -10.76 -17.95
CA CYS A 206 1.90 -9.83 -18.40
C CYS A 206 1.27 -8.82 -19.38
N HIS A 207 1.45 -7.53 -19.11
CA HIS A 207 0.91 -6.47 -19.95
C HIS A 207 1.47 -6.52 -21.40
N ALA A 208 2.68 -7.06 -21.59
CA ALA A 208 3.34 -7.12 -22.89
C ALA A 208 3.03 -8.38 -23.71
N CYS A 209 3.17 -9.58 -23.13
CA CYS A 209 3.00 -10.83 -23.87
C CYS A 209 1.79 -11.68 -23.43
N GLY A 210 1.02 -11.25 -22.43
CA GLY A 210 -0.13 -11.99 -21.91
C GLY A 210 0.20 -13.21 -21.04
N ALA A 211 1.48 -13.60 -20.95
CA ALA A 211 1.93 -14.71 -20.12
C ALA A 211 1.51 -14.53 -18.65
N THR A 212 1.05 -15.61 -18.02
CA THR A 212 0.70 -15.58 -16.59
C THR A 212 1.97 -15.62 -15.74
N LEU A 213 2.05 -14.76 -14.74
CA LEU A 213 3.16 -14.67 -13.79
C LEU A 213 2.66 -14.28 -12.40
N ASP A 214 3.51 -14.43 -11.38
CA ASP A 214 3.25 -13.93 -10.03
C ASP A 214 4.01 -12.61 -9.80
N PRO A 215 3.31 -11.46 -9.72
CA PRO A 215 3.91 -10.15 -9.59
C PRO A 215 4.42 -9.89 -8.17
N THR A 216 4.18 -10.82 -7.22
CA THR A 216 4.75 -10.76 -5.88
C THR A 216 6.15 -11.39 -5.80
N ARG A 217 6.54 -12.16 -6.82
CA ARG A 217 7.79 -12.95 -6.84
C ARG A 217 8.84 -12.44 -7.81
N SER A 218 8.45 -11.69 -8.84
CA SER A 218 9.35 -11.14 -9.85
C SER A 218 9.00 -9.69 -10.16
N ALA A 219 10.00 -8.90 -10.56
CA ALA A 219 9.82 -7.54 -11.06
C ALA A 219 9.68 -7.47 -12.60
N ALA A 220 9.97 -8.57 -13.30
CA ALA A 220 9.87 -8.67 -14.76
C ALA A 220 9.21 -10.00 -15.18
N CYS A 221 8.59 -10.01 -16.35
CA CYS A 221 8.00 -11.20 -16.93
C CYS A 221 9.10 -12.21 -17.32
N PRO A 222 9.04 -13.47 -16.85
CA PRO A 222 10.07 -14.47 -17.21
C PRO A 222 10.04 -14.86 -18.69
N GLN A 223 8.92 -14.62 -19.39
CA GLN A 223 8.77 -14.99 -20.80
C GLN A 223 9.25 -13.91 -21.77
N CYS A 224 9.03 -12.62 -21.48
CA CYS A 224 9.39 -11.53 -22.39
C CYS A 224 10.32 -10.46 -21.79
N GLY A 225 10.67 -10.55 -20.51
CA GLY A 225 11.52 -9.57 -19.82
C GLY A 225 10.85 -8.23 -19.50
N ALA A 226 9.61 -8.00 -19.91
CA ALA A 226 8.91 -6.74 -19.65
C ALA A 226 8.70 -6.50 -18.14
N GLY A 227 8.90 -5.27 -17.69
CA GLY A 227 8.65 -4.85 -16.30
C GLY A 227 7.20 -5.10 -15.90
N ILE A 228 6.98 -5.55 -14.66
CA ILE A 228 5.65 -5.77 -14.12
C ILE A 228 5.17 -4.47 -13.48
N LEU A 229 3.98 -4.01 -13.89
CA LEU A 229 3.38 -2.77 -13.42
C LEU A 229 1.85 -2.89 -13.47
N ALA A 230 1.20 -2.01 -12.69
CA ALA A 230 -0.21 -1.72 -12.75
C ALA A 230 -0.37 -0.27 -13.28
N PRO A 231 -0.98 -0.05 -14.46
CA PRO A 231 -1.19 1.29 -15.03
C PRO A 231 -2.06 2.23 -14.18
N SER A 232 -2.88 1.66 -13.29
CA SER A 232 -3.77 2.36 -12.36
C SER A 232 -3.89 1.56 -11.05
N LEU A 233 -4.44 2.15 -9.99
CA LEU A 233 -4.77 1.43 -8.74
C LEU A 233 -5.91 0.41 -8.94
N GLY A 234 -6.80 0.63 -9.89
CA GLY A 234 -7.90 -0.27 -10.26
C GLY A 234 -7.37 -1.58 -10.83
N ASP A 235 -6.23 -1.54 -11.53
CA ASP A 235 -5.53 -2.73 -12.00
C ASP A 235 -5.02 -3.60 -10.83
N LEU A 236 -4.93 -3.09 -9.60
CA LEU A 236 -4.50 -3.86 -8.43
C LEU A 236 -5.53 -4.89 -7.97
N LYS A 237 -6.77 -4.86 -8.48
CA LYS A 237 -7.87 -5.71 -8.01
C LYS A 237 -7.47 -7.19 -7.83
N PRO A 238 -6.80 -7.88 -8.77
CA PRO A 238 -6.42 -9.28 -8.59
C PRO A 238 -5.48 -9.50 -7.39
N LEU A 239 -4.54 -8.59 -7.17
CA LEU A 239 -3.60 -8.65 -6.04
C LEU A 239 -4.33 -8.38 -4.72
N LEU A 240 -5.25 -7.41 -4.69
CA LEU A 240 -6.05 -7.10 -3.51
C LEU A 240 -6.99 -8.26 -3.13
N ASP A 241 -7.62 -8.90 -4.12
CA ASP A 241 -8.48 -10.07 -3.92
C ASP A 241 -7.71 -11.25 -3.29
N ALA A 242 -6.51 -11.54 -3.81
CA ALA A 242 -5.67 -12.60 -3.25
C ALA A 242 -5.15 -12.27 -1.85
N ALA A 243 -4.68 -11.04 -1.62
CA ALA A 243 -4.22 -10.61 -0.31
C ALA A 243 -5.34 -10.68 0.73
N GLU A 244 -6.55 -10.25 0.36
CA GLU A 244 -7.72 -10.34 1.24
C GLU A 244 -8.07 -11.78 1.59
N HIS A 245 -8.06 -12.68 0.60
CA HIS A 245 -8.32 -14.10 0.81
C HIS A 245 -7.33 -14.70 1.82
N GLU A 246 -6.04 -14.47 1.62
CA GLU A 246 -4.98 -14.96 2.52
C GLU A 246 -5.10 -14.38 3.93
N LEU A 247 -5.36 -13.08 4.05
CA LEU A 247 -5.52 -12.41 5.34
C LEU A 247 -6.75 -12.94 6.11
N ARG A 248 -7.87 -13.18 5.42
CA ARG A 248 -9.07 -13.77 6.02
C ARG A 248 -8.84 -15.23 6.41
N ALA A 249 -8.14 -16.01 5.58
CA ALA A 249 -7.78 -17.38 5.89
C ALA A 249 -6.89 -17.45 7.15
N ALA A 250 -5.90 -16.55 7.26
CA ALA A 250 -5.04 -16.43 8.43
C ALA A 250 -5.79 -16.03 9.70
N ALA A 251 -6.80 -15.15 9.60
CA ALA A 251 -7.65 -14.79 10.73
C ALA A 251 -8.45 -15.99 11.28
N ASN A 252 -8.95 -16.85 10.39
CA ASN A 252 -9.76 -18.01 10.76
C ASN A 252 -8.91 -19.21 11.23
N HIS A 253 -7.65 -19.28 10.79
CA HIS A 253 -6.70 -20.33 11.14
C HIS A 253 -5.42 -19.71 11.73
N PRO A 254 -5.49 -19.24 13.00
CA PRO A 254 -4.32 -18.64 13.64
C PRO A 254 -3.15 -19.64 13.63
N PRO A 255 -1.91 -19.16 13.45
CA PRO A 255 -0.75 -20.03 13.41
C PRO A 255 -0.72 -20.88 14.67
N ARG A 256 -0.49 -22.19 14.49
CA ARG A 256 -0.30 -23.12 15.61
C ARG A 256 0.75 -22.50 16.54
N PRO A 257 0.50 -22.41 17.86
CA PRO A 257 1.46 -21.82 18.78
C PRO A 257 2.82 -22.47 18.52
N LYS A 258 3.87 -21.64 18.38
CA LYS A 258 5.24 -22.15 18.24
C LYS A 258 5.40 -23.18 19.35
N ARG A 259 5.72 -24.44 18.98
CA ARG A 259 6.16 -25.43 19.98
C ARG A 259 7.17 -24.71 20.86
N ALA A 260 6.95 -24.75 22.18
CA ALA A 260 7.86 -24.12 23.14
C ALA A 260 9.29 -24.38 22.69
N ALA A 261 10.09 -23.31 22.59
CA ALA A 261 11.45 -23.40 22.08
C ALA A 261 12.11 -24.64 22.71
N LEU A 262 12.58 -25.56 21.87
CA LEU A 262 13.33 -26.70 22.39
C LEU A 262 14.44 -26.11 23.27
N PRO A 263 14.62 -26.61 24.51
CA PRO A 263 15.66 -26.10 25.38
C PRO A 263 16.98 -26.08 24.61
N PRO A 264 17.82 -25.04 24.81
CA PRO A 264 19.05 -24.88 24.05
C PRO A 264 19.85 -26.17 24.12
N ARG A 265 20.19 -26.74 22.96
CA ARG A 265 21.00 -27.96 22.90
C ARG A 265 22.33 -27.67 23.56
N THR A 266 22.61 -28.38 24.63
CA THR A 266 23.89 -28.32 25.33
C THR A 266 24.85 -29.31 24.70
N TRP A 267 26.15 -29.21 25.01
CA TRP A 267 27.13 -30.22 24.60
C TRP A 267 26.76 -31.63 25.10
N ARG A 268 25.96 -31.73 26.18
CA ARG A 268 25.45 -32.99 26.74
C ARG A 268 24.45 -33.71 25.84
N ASP A 269 23.89 -33.00 24.85
CA ASP A 269 22.94 -33.54 23.88
C ASP A 269 23.64 -34.10 22.63
N THR A 270 24.97 -33.99 22.56
CA THR A 270 25.77 -34.53 21.45
C THR A 270 25.96 -36.04 21.57
N HIS A 271 26.15 -36.71 20.42
CA HIS A 271 26.49 -38.14 20.38
C HIS A 271 27.79 -38.45 21.15
N LEU A 272 28.74 -37.51 21.14
CA LEU A 272 30.00 -37.63 21.88
C LEU A 272 29.76 -37.68 23.40
N ALA A 273 28.90 -36.81 23.94
CA ALA A 273 28.56 -36.83 25.36
C ALA A 273 27.75 -38.07 25.78
N ARG A 274 26.99 -38.68 24.85
CA ARG A 274 26.33 -39.98 25.08
C ARG A 274 27.34 -41.12 25.11
N LEU A 275 28.30 -41.14 24.19
CA LEU A 275 29.41 -42.10 24.16
C LEU A 275 30.28 -42.01 25.41
N LEU A 276 30.63 -40.80 25.86
CA LEU A 276 31.44 -40.58 27.05
C LEU A 276 30.76 -41.06 28.35
N ARG A 277 29.43 -40.97 28.46
CA ARG A 277 28.67 -41.57 29.56
C ARG A 277 28.67 -43.08 29.51
N TRP A 278 28.59 -43.65 28.30
CA TRP A 278 28.64 -45.10 28.13
C TRP A 278 30.02 -45.68 28.48
N LEU A 279 31.09 -44.91 28.26
CA LEU A 279 32.47 -45.29 28.55
C LEU A 279 32.91 -45.00 30.00
N ARG A 280 32.06 -44.37 30.81
CA ARG A 280 32.28 -44.14 32.25
C ARG A 280 31.02 -44.52 33.04
N PRO A 281 30.76 -45.82 33.25
CA PRO A 281 29.82 -46.24 34.27
C PRO A 281 30.36 -45.82 35.64
N GLU A 282 29.48 -45.38 36.55
CA GLU A 282 29.84 -45.11 37.95
C GLU A 282 30.38 -46.36 38.65
#